data_AF-A0A849L3U2-F1
#
_entry.id   AF-A0A849L3U2-F1
#
_cell.length_a   1.000
_cell.length_b   1.000
_cell.length_c   1.000
_cell.angle_alpha   90.00
_cell.angle_beta   90.00
_cell.angle_gamma   90.00
#
_symmetry.space_group_name_H-M   'P 1'
#
loop_
_entity.id
_entity.type
_entity.pdbx_description
1 polymer ?
#
loop_
_entity_poly.entity_id
_entity_poly.type
_entity_poly.pdbx_seq_one_letter_code
_entity_poly.pdbx_strand_id
1 'polypeptide(L)'
;MTGAISTERVFSLPCFEGLRLFRKYRTSHPDLPLSDLLTLIESVEADAHSLDMEASVYLSELVEKDCPLDGHVFYQTCIKGVLLKHQPIWAKLMRQGRQRFVKKLDRNDQDIFAAAGLMENPTPLHVVTWWDSVSGYARLVTDHEKMEQGRAAELLTLEYERERLKALGIDIEPDWPGFDDNFAGYDVLSYDHGPHGVRNKLIEVKSTTASPLRFIVTRNEWDKAERAGDAYHFHIWDMNQTPPVLIERTVAEVAPHIPTDGGKGKWTNAQVPVLTH
;
A
#
# COMPACT_ATOMS: atom_id res chain seq x y z
N MET A 1 -6.50 -8.43 -29.08
CA MET A 1 -7.18 -8.00 -27.85
C MET A 1 -6.82 -9.00 -26.77
N THR A 2 -5.68 -8.82 -26.10
CA THR A 2 -5.25 -9.67 -24.99
C THR A 2 -5.83 -9.08 -23.71
N GLY A 3 -6.70 -9.82 -23.03
CA GLY A 3 -7.14 -9.45 -21.69
C GLY A 3 -5.93 -9.33 -20.75
N ALA A 4 -6.07 -8.56 -19.68
CA ALA A 4 -5.04 -8.53 -18.64
C ALA A 4 -4.81 -9.97 -18.11
N ILE A 5 -3.59 -10.47 -18.19
CA ILE A 5 -3.24 -11.80 -17.65
C ILE A 5 -3.38 -11.74 -16.14
N SER A 6 -4.07 -12.73 -15.54
CA SER A 6 -4.33 -12.74 -14.10
C SER A 6 -3.07 -13.02 -13.28
N THR A 7 -3.06 -12.56 -12.04
CA THR A 7 -1.93 -12.79 -11.11
C THR A 7 -1.68 -14.28 -10.88
N GLU A 8 -2.71 -15.11 -10.82
CA GLU A 8 -2.61 -16.55 -10.60
C GLU A 8 -1.94 -17.27 -11.78
N ARG A 9 -2.21 -16.81 -13.02
CA ARG A 9 -1.53 -17.36 -14.21
C ARG A 9 -0.05 -16.99 -14.21
N VAL A 10 0.26 -15.73 -13.96
CA VAL A 10 1.64 -15.22 -13.97
C VAL A 10 2.45 -15.76 -12.79
N PHE A 11 1.84 -15.92 -11.61
CA PHE A 11 2.45 -16.50 -10.41
C PHE A 11 2.24 -18.01 -10.34
N SER A 12 2.84 -18.74 -11.29
CA SER A 12 2.72 -20.19 -11.35
C SER A 12 4.01 -20.84 -11.81
N LEU A 13 4.27 -22.07 -11.36
CA LEU A 13 5.41 -22.85 -11.87
C LEU A 13 5.34 -23.04 -13.40
N PRO A 14 4.20 -23.39 -14.03
CA PRO A 14 4.07 -23.42 -15.49
C PRO A 14 4.51 -22.13 -16.21
N CYS A 15 4.18 -20.96 -15.66
CA CYS A 15 4.61 -19.68 -16.21
C CYS A 15 6.13 -19.45 -16.02
N PHE A 16 6.67 -19.76 -14.84
CA PHE A 16 8.09 -19.56 -14.58
C PHE A 16 8.95 -20.51 -15.42
N GLU A 17 8.54 -21.77 -15.54
CA GLU A 17 9.20 -22.75 -16.40
C GLU A 17 9.08 -22.41 -17.88
N GLY A 18 7.90 -21.95 -18.33
CA GLY A 18 7.71 -21.46 -19.68
C GLY A 18 8.59 -20.25 -19.99
N LEU A 19 8.78 -19.32 -19.04
CA LEU A 19 9.70 -18.19 -19.22
C LEU A 19 11.15 -18.66 -19.40
N ARG A 20 11.58 -19.62 -18.57
CA ARG A 20 12.93 -20.20 -18.65
C ARG A 20 13.18 -20.80 -20.04
N LEU A 21 12.23 -21.60 -20.51
CA LEU A 21 12.28 -22.24 -21.81
C LEU A 21 12.24 -21.23 -22.96
N PHE A 22 11.32 -20.27 -22.89
CA PHE A 22 11.19 -19.18 -23.84
C PHE A 22 12.51 -18.42 -24.02
N ARG A 23 13.16 -18.03 -22.92
CA ARG A 23 14.43 -17.29 -22.96
C ARG A 23 15.56 -18.13 -23.55
N LYS A 24 15.67 -19.41 -23.16
CA LYS A 24 16.65 -20.34 -23.73
C LYS A 24 16.51 -20.44 -25.25
N TYR A 25 15.29 -20.62 -25.74
CA TYR A 25 15.02 -20.70 -27.17
C TYR A 25 15.25 -19.38 -27.90
N ARG A 26 14.87 -18.25 -27.29
CA ARG A 26 15.11 -16.91 -27.82
C ARG A 26 16.60 -16.61 -27.98
N THR A 27 17.44 -17.04 -27.03
CA THR A 27 18.90 -16.88 -27.12
C THR A 27 19.50 -17.72 -28.24
N SER A 28 19.02 -18.96 -28.43
CA SER A 28 19.50 -19.85 -29.50
C SER A 28 18.96 -19.47 -30.89
N HIS A 29 17.84 -18.75 -30.97
CA HIS A 29 17.16 -18.36 -32.20
C HIS A 29 16.78 -16.87 -32.15
N PRO A 30 17.75 -15.94 -32.13
CA PRO A 30 17.50 -14.52 -31.89
C PRO A 30 16.65 -13.86 -32.99
N ASP A 31 16.81 -14.32 -34.23
CA ASP A 31 16.14 -13.75 -35.41
C ASP A 31 14.74 -14.34 -35.66
N LEU A 32 14.33 -15.35 -34.90
CA LEU A 32 13.07 -16.04 -35.12
C LEU A 32 11.90 -15.20 -34.56
N PRO A 33 10.82 -14.97 -35.35
CA PRO A 33 9.62 -14.30 -34.87
C PRO A 33 9.02 -14.99 -33.63
N LEU A 34 8.32 -14.22 -32.78
CA LEU A 34 7.71 -14.76 -31.56
C LEU A 34 6.76 -15.92 -31.83
N SER A 35 5.88 -15.81 -32.84
CA SER A 35 4.93 -16.88 -33.22
C SER A 35 5.65 -18.18 -33.53
N ASP A 36 6.69 -18.08 -34.35
CA ASP A 36 7.42 -19.24 -34.87
C ASP A 36 8.27 -19.88 -33.77
N LEU A 37 8.79 -19.06 -32.84
CA LEU A 37 9.50 -19.54 -31.65
C LEU A 37 8.57 -20.33 -30.72
N LEU A 38 7.34 -19.88 -30.53
CA LEU A 38 6.35 -20.60 -29.71
C LEU A 38 5.97 -21.92 -30.36
N THR A 39 5.70 -21.93 -31.67
CA THR A 39 5.45 -23.19 -32.41
C THR A 39 6.64 -24.15 -32.36
N LEU A 40 7.86 -23.63 -32.43
CA LEU A 40 9.07 -24.45 -32.29
C LEU A 40 9.15 -25.09 -30.90
N ILE A 41 8.90 -24.33 -29.84
CA ILE A 41 8.87 -24.86 -28.46
C ILE A 41 7.80 -25.96 -28.33
N GLU A 42 6.58 -25.72 -28.80
CA GLU A 42 5.47 -26.67 -28.74
C GLU A 42 5.74 -27.98 -29.51
N SER A 43 6.50 -27.91 -30.60
CA SER A 43 6.83 -29.08 -31.42
C SER A 43 8.01 -29.90 -30.92
N VAL A 44 8.93 -29.28 -30.18
CA VAL A 44 10.19 -29.92 -29.73
C VAL A 44 10.11 -30.38 -28.28
N GLU A 45 9.49 -29.59 -27.40
CA GLU A 45 9.50 -29.84 -25.96
C GLU A 45 8.26 -30.62 -25.56
N ALA A 46 8.46 -31.86 -25.10
CA ALA A 46 7.37 -32.81 -24.81
C ALA A 46 6.35 -32.24 -23.80
N ASP A 47 6.84 -31.48 -22.81
CA ASP A 47 6.02 -30.92 -21.73
C ASP A 47 5.50 -29.50 -22.03
N ALA A 48 5.72 -28.95 -23.24
CA ALA A 48 5.30 -27.60 -23.60
C ALA A 48 3.81 -27.35 -23.38
N HIS A 49 2.96 -28.37 -23.58
CA HIS A 49 1.52 -28.32 -23.36
C HIS A 49 1.10 -28.11 -21.90
N SER A 50 2.01 -28.35 -20.95
CA SER A 50 1.78 -28.12 -19.51
C SER A 50 2.18 -26.71 -19.06
N LEU A 51 2.82 -25.92 -19.93
CA LEU A 51 3.31 -24.58 -19.65
C LEU A 51 2.30 -23.51 -20.05
N ASP A 52 2.30 -22.37 -19.34
CA ASP A 52 1.51 -21.21 -19.74
C ASP A 52 2.39 -20.24 -20.54
N MET A 53 2.56 -20.53 -21.84
CA MET A 53 3.46 -19.76 -22.70
C MET A 53 3.00 -18.31 -22.91
N GLU A 54 1.70 -18.05 -22.90
CA GLU A 54 1.16 -16.69 -23.00
C GLU A 54 1.56 -15.87 -21.75
N ALA A 55 1.33 -16.41 -20.55
CA ALA A 55 1.74 -15.77 -19.31
C ALA A 55 3.27 -15.65 -19.20
N SER A 56 4.01 -16.62 -19.72
CA SER A 56 5.48 -16.64 -19.74
C SER A 56 6.06 -15.50 -20.59
N VAL A 57 5.50 -15.28 -21.79
CA VAL A 57 5.91 -14.17 -22.66
C VAL A 57 5.63 -12.83 -21.99
N TYR A 58 4.46 -12.68 -21.36
CA TYR A 58 4.14 -11.50 -20.59
C TYR A 58 5.10 -11.30 -19.39
N LEU A 59 5.39 -12.36 -18.62
CA LEU A 59 6.34 -12.31 -17.51
C LEU A 59 7.74 -11.91 -17.99
N SER A 60 8.11 -12.25 -19.23
CA SER A 60 9.40 -11.86 -19.81
C SER A 60 9.61 -10.34 -19.89
N GLU A 61 8.53 -9.56 -19.94
CA GLU A 61 8.54 -8.10 -19.92
C GLU A 61 8.70 -7.54 -18.50
N LEU A 62 8.39 -8.33 -17.47
CA LEU A 62 8.46 -7.94 -16.05
C LEU A 62 9.80 -8.30 -15.39
N VAL A 63 10.49 -9.30 -15.93
CA VAL A 63 11.75 -9.83 -15.38
C VAL A 63 12.93 -9.28 -16.16
N GLU A 64 13.99 -8.88 -15.47
CA GLU A 64 15.24 -8.37 -16.08
C GLU A 64 15.79 -9.36 -17.12
N LYS A 65 16.29 -8.85 -18.26
CA LYS A 65 16.68 -9.68 -19.42
C LYS A 65 17.90 -10.54 -19.16
N ASP A 66 18.79 -10.08 -18.27
CA ASP A 66 20.02 -10.73 -17.85
C ASP A 66 19.86 -11.64 -16.62
N CYS A 67 18.62 -11.80 -16.12
CA CYS A 67 18.32 -12.74 -15.05
C CYS A 67 18.81 -14.16 -15.41
N PRO A 68 19.62 -14.80 -14.56
CA PRO A 68 20.04 -16.18 -14.74
C PRO A 68 18.84 -17.12 -14.91
N LEU A 69 18.96 -18.10 -15.80
CA LEU A 69 17.88 -19.05 -16.08
C LEU A 69 17.84 -20.24 -15.12
N ASP A 70 18.91 -20.45 -14.35
CA ASP A 70 19.07 -21.62 -13.50
C ASP A 70 19.14 -21.27 -12.01
N GLY A 71 18.69 -22.23 -11.18
CA GLY A 71 18.76 -22.15 -9.73
C GLY A 71 17.76 -21.19 -9.08
N HIS A 72 17.93 -20.98 -7.78
CA HIS A 72 17.00 -20.20 -6.96
C HIS A 72 16.85 -18.74 -7.41
N VAL A 73 17.92 -18.15 -7.94
CA VAL A 73 17.96 -16.73 -8.37
C VAL A 73 16.91 -16.47 -9.47
N PHE A 74 16.71 -17.42 -10.39
CA PHE A 74 15.70 -17.31 -11.43
C PHE A 74 14.30 -17.12 -10.82
N TYR A 75 13.86 -18.09 -10.01
CA TYR A 75 12.54 -18.06 -9.36
C TYR A 75 12.39 -16.85 -8.43
N GLN A 76 13.43 -16.51 -7.67
CA GLN A 76 13.45 -15.31 -6.81
C GLN A 76 13.20 -14.01 -7.60
N THR A 77 13.75 -13.91 -8.81
CA THR A 77 13.58 -12.75 -9.68
C THR A 77 12.19 -12.73 -10.32
N CYS A 78 11.68 -13.90 -10.73
CA CYS A 78 10.30 -14.03 -11.21
C CYS A 78 9.28 -13.63 -10.13
N ILE A 79 9.41 -14.16 -8.90
CA ILE A 79 8.56 -13.77 -7.76
C ILE A 79 8.60 -12.26 -7.55
N LYS A 80 9.80 -11.65 -7.57
CA LYS A 80 9.95 -10.20 -7.41
C LYS A 80 9.26 -9.43 -8.55
N GLY A 81 9.43 -9.84 -9.80
CA GLY A 81 8.77 -9.21 -10.94
C GLY A 81 7.24 -9.21 -10.81
N VAL A 82 6.66 -10.35 -10.43
CA VAL A 82 5.22 -10.46 -10.18
C VAL A 82 4.79 -9.61 -9.00
N LEU A 83 5.52 -9.66 -7.88
CA LEU A 83 5.23 -8.88 -6.68
C LEU A 83 5.19 -7.38 -6.99
N LEU A 84 6.17 -6.88 -7.74
CA LEU A 84 6.28 -5.45 -8.07
C LEU A 84 5.14 -4.99 -8.98
N LYS A 85 4.78 -5.81 -9.98
CA LYS A 85 3.81 -5.42 -11.01
C LYS A 85 2.35 -5.71 -10.63
N HIS A 86 2.08 -6.89 -10.10
CA HIS A 86 0.72 -7.37 -9.82
C HIS A 86 0.27 -7.10 -8.38
N GLN A 87 1.22 -6.85 -7.47
CA GLN A 87 0.95 -6.66 -6.03
C GLN A 87 -0.08 -7.66 -5.48
N PRO A 88 0.21 -8.98 -5.53
CA PRO A 88 -0.73 -10.01 -5.11
C PRO A 88 -1.32 -9.74 -3.72
N ILE A 89 -2.54 -10.19 -3.45
CA ILE A 89 -3.25 -9.93 -2.18
C ILE A 89 -2.40 -10.34 -0.97
N TRP A 90 -1.63 -11.42 -1.08
CA TRP A 90 -0.74 -11.89 -0.02
C TRP A 90 0.51 -11.03 0.19
N ALA A 91 0.87 -10.09 -0.69
CA ALA A 91 2.05 -9.24 -0.58
C ALA A 91 2.10 -8.50 0.78
N LYS A 92 0.94 -8.03 1.26
CA LYS A 92 0.80 -7.36 2.56
C LYS A 92 1.12 -8.28 3.75
N LEU A 93 0.96 -9.60 3.58
CA LEU A 93 1.26 -10.59 4.61
C LEU A 93 2.76 -10.82 4.80
N MET A 94 3.61 -10.46 3.83
CA MET A 94 5.07 -10.64 3.92
C MET A 94 5.67 -9.88 5.11
N ARG A 95 5.03 -8.78 5.55
CA ARG A 95 5.42 -7.98 6.74
C ARG A 95 5.30 -8.74 8.06
N GLN A 96 4.61 -9.87 8.10
CA GLN A 96 4.33 -10.63 9.33
C GLN A 96 5.44 -11.62 9.69
N GLY A 97 6.52 -11.65 8.92
CA GLY A 97 7.65 -12.56 9.07
C GLY A 97 7.48 -13.85 8.24
N ARG A 98 8.61 -14.36 7.74
CA ARG A 98 8.72 -15.49 6.80
C ARG A 98 7.83 -16.69 7.16
N GLN A 99 7.97 -17.22 8.38
CA GLN A 99 7.25 -18.43 8.79
C GLN A 99 5.72 -18.23 8.83
N ARG A 100 5.27 -17.07 9.30
CA ARG A 100 3.83 -16.76 9.38
C ARG A 100 3.23 -16.51 8.00
N PHE A 101 4.00 -15.88 7.12
CA PHE A 101 3.63 -15.68 5.72
C PHE A 101 3.47 -17.01 4.99
N VAL A 102 4.50 -17.85 4.97
CA VAL A 102 4.49 -19.14 4.25
C VAL A 102 3.32 -20.03 4.68
N LYS A 103 3.01 -20.08 5.97
CA LYS A 103 1.88 -20.88 6.49
C LYS A 103 0.49 -20.41 6.02
N LYS A 104 0.36 -19.19 5.50
CA LYS A 104 -0.90 -18.64 5.00
C LYS A 104 -1.08 -18.79 3.50
N LEU A 105 -0.01 -19.14 2.78
CA LEU A 105 -0.08 -19.41 1.36
C LEU A 105 -0.78 -20.74 1.09
N ASP A 106 -1.43 -20.86 -0.06
CA ASP A 106 -1.88 -22.16 -0.55
C ASP A 106 -0.70 -23.04 -0.95
N ARG A 107 -0.99 -24.28 -1.36
CA ARG A 107 0.06 -25.25 -1.69
C ARG A 107 0.86 -24.84 -2.93
N ASN A 108 0.20 -24.29 -3.95
CA ASN A 108 0.85 -23.93 -5.21
C ASN A 108 1.84 -22.79 -4.99
N ASP A 109 1.42 -21.76 -4.25
CA ASP A 109 2.27 -20.65 -3.87
C ASP A 109 3.46 -21.12 -3.04
N GLN A 110 3.23 -22.01 -2.05
CA GLN A 110 4.33 -22.58 -1.25
C GLN A 110 5.36 -23.31 -2.13
N ASP A 111 4.93 -24.07 -3.13
CA ASP A 111 5.83 -24.80 -4.02
C ASP A 111 6.70 -23.83 -4.86
N ILE A 112 6.17 -22.67 -5.25
CA ILE A 112 6.94 -21.59 -5.92
C ILE A 112 8.02 -21.03 -4.99
N PHE A 113 7.66 -20.68 -3.75
CA PHE A 113 8.63 -20.18 -2.77
C PHE A 113 9.68 -21.24 -2.39
N ALA A 114 9.31 -22.52 -2.40
CA ALA A 114 10.23 -23.64 -2.19
C ALA A 114 11.21 -23.81 -3.36
N ALA A 115 10.74 -23.76 -4.61
CA ALA A 115 11.59 -23.79 -5.80
C ALA A 115 12.63 -22.64 -5.82
N ALA A 116 12.24 -21.50 -5.25
CA ALA A 116 13.11 -20.34 -5.07
C ALA A 116 14.10 -20.44 -3.89
N GLY A 117 14.15 -21.55 -3.15
CA GLY A 117 15.02 -21.71 -1.97
C GLY A 117 14.64 -20.81 -0.78
N LEU A 118 13.52 -20.08 -0.86
CA LEU A 118 13.13 -19.07 0.14
C LEU A 118 12.60 -19.69 1.44
N MET A 119 12.35 -21.00 1.42
CA MET A 119 11.84 -21.79 2.54
C MET A 119 12.92 -22.59 3.27
N GLU A 120 14.19 -22.48 2.87
CA GLU A 120 15.30 -23.21 3.47
C GLU A 120 15.44 -23.01 5.00
N ASN A 121 16.00 -24.03 5.66
CA ASN A 121 16.28 -24.04 7.10
C ASN A 121 17.52 -24.93 7.39
N PRO A 122 18.60 -24.40 8.01
CA PRO A 122 18.78 -23.03 8.51
C PRO A 122 18.72 -21.99 7.40
N THR A 123 18.17 -20.80 7.69
CA THR A 123 17.96 -19.73 6.69
C THR A 123 19.32 -19.17 6.24
N PRO A 124 19.73 -19.29 4.97
CA PRO A 124 20.96 -18.69 4.48
C PRO A 124 20.86 -17.15 4.44
N LEU A 125 22.01 -16.46 4.48
CA LEU A 125 22.04 -14.98 4.46
C LEU A 125 21.39 -14.39 3.20
N HIS A 126 21.62 -14.98 2.02
CA HIS A 126 21.04 -14.48 0.78
C HIS A 126 19.50 -14.56 0.78
N VAL A 127 18.92 -15.58 1.42
CA VAL A 127 17.47 -15.71 1.62
C VAL A 127 16.98 -14.60 2.56
N VAL A 128 17.70 -14.31 3.65
CA VAL A 128 17.37 -13.19 4.56
C VAL A 128 17.36 -11.86 3.80
N THR A 129 18.42 -11.56 3.04
CA THR A 129 18.52 -10.33 2.23
C THR A 129 17.37 -10.21 1.23
N TRP A 130 16.97 -11.31 0.58
CA TRP A 130 15.83 -11.31 -0.32
C TRP A 130 14.53 -10.96 0.41
N TRP A 131 14.26 -11.60 1.54
CA TRP A 131 13.07 -11.35 2.37
C TRP A 131 13.01 -9.90 2.88
N ASP A 132 14.14 -9.33 3.29
CA ASP A 132 14.23 -7.93 3.72
C ASP A 132 13.92 -6.97 2.57
N SER A 133 14.45 -7.24 1.37
CA SER A 133 14.19 -6.42 0.19
C SER A 133 12.71 -6.38 -0.19
N VAL A 134 12.05 -7.54 -0.30
CA VAL A 134 10.64 -7.61 -0.70
C VAL A 134 9.70 -7.10 0.40
N SER A 135 10.05 -7.33 1.68
CA SER A 135 9.29 -6.77 2.80
C SER A 135 9.40 -5.25 2.86
N GLY A 136 10.56 -4.68 2.49
CA GLY A 136 10.74 -3.24 2.30
C GLY A 136 9.81 -2.68 1.23
N TYR A 137 9.71 -3.34 0.08
CA TYR A 137 8.77 -2.94 -0.97
C TYR A 137 7.31 -3.03 -0.54
N ALA A 138 6.90 -4.13 0.10
CA ALA A 138 5.53 -4.27 0.60
C ALA A 138 5.16 -3.18 1.62
N ARG A 139 6.12 -2.69 2.41
CA ARG A 139 5.93 -1.51 3.28
C ARG A 139 5.69 -0.25 2.44
N LEU A 140 6.54 0.03 1.46
CA LEU A 140 6.40 1.18 0.56
C LEU A 140 5.01 1.23 -0.08
N VAL A 141 4.51 0.11 -0.62
CA VAL A 141 3.17 0.03 -1.23
C VAL A 141 2.09 0.35 -0.21
N THR A 142 2.15 -0.24 0.99
CA THR A 142 1.17 0.03 2.05
C THR A 142 1.20 1.50 2.47
N ASP A 143 2.39 2.10 2.53
CA ASP A 143 2.56 3.49 2.96
C ASP A 143 2.05 4.45 1.87
N HIS A 144 2.19 4.09 0.58
CA HIS A 144 1.57 4.81 -0.54
C HIS A 144 0.04 4.76 -0.48
N GLU A 145 -0.56 3.58 -0.29
CA GLU A 145 -2.02 3.44 -0.15
C GLU A 145 -2.57 4.29 1.01
N LYS A 146 -1.85 4.32 2.15
CA LYS A 146 -2.22 5.16 3.29
C LYS A 146 -2.15 6.65 2.97
N MET A 147 -1.13 7.08 2.23
CA MET A 147 -0.98 8.46 1.77
C MET A 147 -2.13 8.85 0.84
N GLU A 148 -2.48 7.99 -0.13
CA GLU A 148 -3.63 8.22 -1.02
C GLU A 148 -4.95 8.29 -0.24
N GLN A 149 -5.17 7.39 0.73
CA GLN A 149 -6.34 7.42 1.60
C GLN A 149 -6.39 8.73 2.44
N GLY A 150 -5.26 9.19 2.95
CA GLY A 150 -5.14 10.48 3.65
C GLY A 150 -5.54 11.64 2.75
N ARG A 151 -4.97 11.68 1.53
CA ARG A 151 -5.25 12.73 0.54
C ARG A 151 -6.72 12.76 0.12
N ALA A 152 -7.34 11.59 -0.04
CA ALA A 152 -8.77 11.49 -0.33
C ALA A 152 -9.64 12.10 0.79
N ALA A 153 -9.28 11.87 2.05
CA ALA A 153 -10.01 12.44 3.20
C ALA A 153 -9.80 13.95 3.34
N GLU A 154 -8.62 14.47 3.00
CA GLU A 154 -8.37 15.92 2.95
C GLU A 154 -9.25 16.59 1.90
N LEU A 155 -9.37 16.01 0.70
CA LEU A 155 -10.27 16.50 -0.35
C LEU A 155 -11.75 16.47 0.09
N LEU A 156 -12.18 15.38 0.73
CA LEU A 156 -13.54 15.28 1.29
C LEU A 156 -13.80 16.36 2.35
N THR A 157 -12.79 16.68 3.16
CA THR A 157 -12.87 17.76 4.14
C THR A 157 -13.02 19.11 3.46
N LEU A 158 -12.21 19.43 2.45
CA LEU A 158 -12.32 20.69 1.71
C LEU A 158 -13.70 20.88 1.10
N GLU A 159 -14.27 19.83 0.51
CA GLU A 159 -15.63 19.89 -0.06
C GLU A 159 -16.68 20.12 1.02
N TYR A 160 -16.64 19.33 2.10
CA TYR A 160 -17.54 19.49 3.23
C TYR A 160 -17.48 20.91 3.83
N GLU A 161 -16.27 21.43 4.00
CA GLU A 161 -16.06 22.78 4.54
C GLU A 161 -16.58 23.86 3.61
N ARG A 162 -16.39 23.73 2.29
CA ARG A 162 -16.95 24.66 1.30
C ARG A 162 -18.48 24.72 1.39
N GLU A 163 -19.12 23.56 1.47
CA GLU A 163 -20.58 23.48 1.64
C GLU A 163 -21.02 24.11 2.98
N ARG A 164 -20.31 23.83 4.07
CA ARG A 164 -20.60 24.40 5.40
C ARG A 164 -20.47 25.92 5.41
N LEU A 165 -19.38 26.46 4.86
CA LEU A 165 -19.14 27.91 4.81
C LEU A 165 -20.22 28.63 4.03
N LYS A 166 -20.63 28.07 2.88
CA LYS A 166 -21.76 28.57 2.10
C LYS A 166 -23.06 28.56 2.90
N ALA A 167 -23.34 27.48 3.65
CA ALA A 167 -24.52 27.40 4.51
C ALA A 167 -24.49 28.41 5.68
N LEU A 168 -23.30 28.76 6.17
CA LEU A 168 -23.08 29.78 7.20
C LEU A 168 -23.07 31.22 6.63
N GLY A 169 -23.19 31.39 5.32
CA GLY A 169 -23.10 32.69 4.64
C GLY A 169 -21.71 33.32 4.71
N ILE A 170 -20.67 32.51 4.86
CA ILE A 170 -19.27 32.95 4.83
C ILE A 170 -18.77 32.79 3.38
N ASP A 171 -18.50 33.91 2.71
CA ASP A 171 -17.98 33.95 1.33
C ASP A 171 -16.45 33.92 1.32
N ILE A 172 -15.88 32.87 1.92
CA ILE A 172 -14.45 32.59 1.98
C ILE A 172 -14.28 31.09 1.69
N GLU A 173 -13.35 30.74 0.80
CA GLU A 173 -13.03 29.34 0.50
C GLU A 173 -12.06 28.77 1.57
N PRO A 174 -12.17 27.46 1.91
CA PRO A 174 -11.20 26.83 2.78
C PRO A 174 -9.85 26.64 2.06
N ASP A 175 -8.75 26.78 2.79
CA ASP A 175 -7.39 26.59 2.28
C ASP A 175 -6.82 25.21 2.64
N TRP A 176 -5.85 24.73 1.86
CA TRP A 176 -5.19 23.43 2.06
C TRP A 176 -3.70 23.56 2.44
N PRO A 177 -3.36 24.24 3.55
CA PRO A 177 -1.97 24.51 3.89
C PRO A 177 -1.17 23.25 4.21
N GLY A 178 -1.79 22.15 4.68
CA GLY A 178 -1.07 20.90 4.93
C GLY A 178 -0.54 20.22 3.66
N PHE A 179 -1.10 20.55 2.48
CA PHE A 179 -0.55 20.10 1.20
C PHE A 179 0.74 20.85 0.84
N ASP A 180 0.75 22.17 1.07
CA ASP A 180 1.85 23.07 0.67
C ASP A 180 2.97 23.16 1.73
N ASP A 181 2.63 23.10 3.02
CA ASP A 181 3.54 23.30 4.14
C ASP A 181 3.23 22.38 5.34
N ASN A 182 4.03 21.33 5.49
CA ASN A 182 3.96 20.41 6.64
C ASN A 182 4.24 21.09 8.01
N PHE A 183 4.75 22.33 8.03
CA PHE A 183 4.95 23.10 9.26
C PHE A 183 3.70 23.86 9.73
N ALA A 184 2.71 24.07 8.85
CA ALA A 184 1.47 24.81 9.17
C ALA A 184 0.75 24.26 10.41
N GLY A 185 0.71 22.93 10.53
CA GLY A 185 0.27 22.24 11.73
C GLY A 185 -1.20 21.90 11.85
N TYR A 186 -1.87 21.92 10.72
CA TYR A 186 -3.20 21.42 10.47
C TYR A 186 -3.27 21.21 8.95
N ASP A 187 -4.20 20.38 8.50
CA ASP A 187 -4.31 20.04 7.09
C ASP A 187 -5.14 21.07 6.32
N VAL A 188 -6.26 21.50 6.90
CA VAL A 188 -7.23 22.41 6.27
C VAL A 188 -7.45 23.65 7.14
N LEU A 189 -7.40 24.84 6.53
CA LEU A 189 -7.88 26.07 7.13
C LEU A 189 -9.33 26.30 6.71
N SER A 190 -10.21 26.48 7.67
CA SER A 190 -11.58 26.88 7.45
C SER A 190 -11.96 28.00 8.41
N TYR A 191 -13.25 28.30 8.46
CA TYR A 191 -13.74 29.50 9.12
C TYR A 191 -15.07 29.24 9.85
N ASP A 192 -15.30 30.01 10.91
CA ASP A 192 -16.54 30.07 11.68
C ASP A 192 -16.89 31.51 12.00
N HIS A 193 -18.13 31.76 12.42
CA HIS A 193 -18.48 33.02 13.06
C HIS A 193 -17.90 33.10 14.47
N GLY A 194 -17.38 34.26 14.82
CA GLY A 194 -16.90 34.62 16.15
C GLY A 194 -17.47 35.95 16.62
N PRO A 195 -17.17 36.36 17.86
CA PRO A 195 -17.70 37.59 18.46
C PRO A 195 -17.34 38.88 17.69
N HIS A 196 -16.28 38.83 16.89
CA HIS A 196 -15.72 39.99 16.17
C HIS A 196 -15.67 39.78 14.65
N GLY A 197 -16.50 38.88 14.13
CA GLY A 197 -16.52 38.51 12.71
C GLY A 197 -16.01 37.08 12.50
N VAL A 198 -15.49 36.80 11.31
CA VAL A 198 -15.01 35.47 10.97
C VAL A 198 -13.74 35.13 11.76
N ARG A 199 -13.68 33.90 12.29
CA ARG A 199 -12.52 33.34 12.98
C ARG A 199 -12.03 32.07 12.28
N ASN A 200 -10.75 31.78 12.44
CA ASN A 200 -10.13 30.58 11.88
C ASN A 200 -10.60 29.33 12.62
N LYS A 201 -10.86 28.27 11.84
CA LYS A 201 -11.04 26.89 12.25
C LYS A 201 -9.91 26.06 11.65
N LEU A 202 -8.99 25.59 12.47
CA LEU A 202 -7.84 24.77 12.08
C LEU A 202 -8.26 23.30 12.12
N ILE A 203 -8.12 22.58 11.02
CA ILE A 203 -8.62 21.21 10.91
C ILE A 203 -7.49 20.25 10.63
N GLU A 204 -7.30 19.29 11.54
CA GLU A 204 -6.49 18.09 11.32
C GLU A 204 -7.39 16.99 10.75
N VAL A 205 -7.02 16.44 9.61
CA VAL A 205 -7.79 15.44 8.89
C VAL A 205 -7.24 14.05 9.17
N LYS A 206 -8.13 13.12 9.51
CA LYS A 206 -7.81 11.71 9.74
C LYS A 206 -8.74 10.84 8.90
N SER A 207 -8.22 9.72 8.44
CA SER A 207 -9.02 8.71 7.76
C SER A 207 -8.83 7.35 8.42
N THR A 208 -9.89 6.55 8.43
CA THR A 208 -9.85 5.23 9.03
C THR A 208 -10.70 4.23 8.27
N THR A 209 -10.17 3.01 8.12
CA THR A 209 -10.87 1.81 7.68
C THR A 209 -10.91 0.76 8.80
N ALA A 210 -10.47 1.13 10.01
CA ALA A 210 -10.31 0.20 11.09
C ALA A 210 -11.66 -0.13 11.76
N SER A 211 -11.84 -1.39 12.15
CA SER A 211 -12.95 -1.82 13.01
C SER A 211 -12.39 -2.36 14.33
N PRO A 212 -12.82 -1.88 15.51
CA PRO A 212 -13.66 -0.69 15.73
C PRO A 212 -12.97 0.61 15.26
N LEU A 213 -13.78 1.65 14.95
CA LEU A 213 -13.30 2.93 14.43
C LEU A 213 -12.34 3.61 15.41
N ARG A 214 -11.18 4.00 14.90
CA ARG A 214 -10.10 4.64 15.64
C ARG A 214 -9.16 5.37 14.71
N PHE A 215 -8.49 6.38 15.23
CA PHE A 215 -7.49 7.15 14.51
C PHE A 215 -6.22 7.30 15.35
N ILE A 216 -5.15 7.78 14.73
CA ILE A 216 -3.88 8.03 15.40
C ILE A 216 -3.70 9.54 15.50
N VAL A 217 -3.32 10.00 16.69
CA VAL A 217 -2.84 11.36 16.94
C VAL A 217 -1.36 11.29 17.26
N THR A 218 -0.54 12.06 16.58
CA THR A 218 0.89 12.17 16.87
C THR A 218 1.16 13.23 17.93
N ARG A 219 2.33 13.15 18.58
CA ARG A 219 2.76 14.15 19.57
C ARG A 219 2.73 15.57 19.02
N ASN A 220 3.22 15.76 17.80
CA ASN A 220 3.30 17.07 17.17
C ASN A 220 1.92 17.65 16.87
N GLU A 221 0.99 16.82 16.39
CA GLU A 221 -0.40 17.21 16.13
C GLU A 221 -1.08 17.63 17.44
N TRP A 222 -0.90 16.84 18.50
CA TRP A 222 -1.47 17.17 19.81
C TRP A 222 -0.91 18.47 20.39
N ASP A 223 0.40 18.69 20.32
CA ASP A 223 1.01 19.94 20.79
C ASP A 223 0.47 21.17 20.03
N LYS A 224 0.09 21.01 18.77
CA LYS A 224 -0.52 22.07 17.94
C LYS A 224 -2.00 22.27 18.33
N ALA A 225 -2.74 21.18 18.49
CA ALA A 225 -4.13 21.20 18.93
C ALA A 225 -4.30 21.86 20.31
N GLU A 226 -3.46 21.48 21.28
CA GLU A 226 -3.48 22.03 22.64
C GLU A 226 -3.21 23.55 22.65
N ARG A 227 -2.30 24.03 21.81
CA ARG A 227 -1.99 25.47 21.68
C ARG A 227 -3.11 26.27 21.03
N ALA A 228 -3.76 25.68 20.03
CA ALA A 228 -4.84 26.33 19.29
C ALA A 228 -6.20 26.26 20.02
N GLY A 229 -6.38 25.30 20.93
CA GLY A 229 -7.57 25.16 21.76
C GLY A 229 -8.84 24.99 20.94
N ASP A 230 -9.87 25.76 21.25
CA ASP A 230 -11.20 25.67 20.64
C ASP A 230 -11.24 26.00 19.14
N ALA A 231 -10.15 26.55 18.57
CA ALA A 231 -10.04 26.77 17.14
C ALA A 231 -9.61 25.50 16.38
N TYR A 232 -9.15 24.45 17.08
CA TYR A 232 -8.62 23.23 16.47
C TYR A 232 -9.62 22.09 16.50
N HIS A 233 -9.81 21.45 15.36
CA HIS A 233 -10.78 20.37 15.17
C HIS A 233 -10.14 19.20 14.46
N PHE A 234 -10.67 18.01 14.74
CA PHE A 234 -10.32 16.79 14.02
C PHE A 234 -11.48 16.40 13.12
N HIS A 235 -11.21 16.20 11.83
CA HIS A 235 -12.15 15.63 10.88
C HIS A 235 -11.77 14.17 10.62
N ILE A 236 -12.57 13.23 11.12
CA ILE A 236 -12.30 11.80 10.99
C ILE A 236 -13.28 11.18 9.97
N TRP A 237 -12.74 10.71 8.86
CA TRP A 237 -13.52 10.03 7.81
C TRP A 237 -13.50 8.50 7.99
N ASP A 238 -14.68 7.90 8.13
CA ASP A 238 -14.88 6.45 7.98
C ASP A 238 -14.94 6.10 6.49
N MET A 239 -13.85 5.52 6.00
CA MET A 239 -13.66 5.17 4.59
C MET A 239 -14.26 3.80 4.23
N ASN A 240 -14.84 3.06 5.19
CA ASN A 240 -15.53 1.80 4.91
C ASN A 240 -16.97 1.98 4.41
N GLN A 241 -17.52 3.19 4.54
CA GLN A 241 -18.88 3.52 4.11
C GLN A 241 -18.89 4.07 2.68
N THR A 242 -20.02 3.86 2.00
CA THR A 242 -20.26 4.42 0.66
C THR A 242 -21.59 5.18 0.66
N PRO A 243 -21.57 6.53 0.68
CA PRO A 243 -20.39 7.40 0.71
C PRO A 243 -19.65 7.37 2.05
N PRO A 244 -18.36 7.79 2.09
CA PRO A 244 -17.62 7.95 3.35
C PRO A 244 -18.34 8.89 4.33
N VAL A 245 -18.21 8.64 5.62
CA VAL A 245 -18.92 9.39 6.68
C VAL A 245 -17.93 10.22 7.49
N LEU A 246 -18.22 11.50 7.66
CA LEU A 246 -17.44 12.42 8.50
C LEU A 246 -17.90 12.37 9.96
N ILE A 247 -16.94 12.33 10.87
CA ILE A 247 -17.11 12.53 12.30
C ILE A 247 -16.18 13.66 12.75
N GLU A 248 -16.74 14.76 13.25
CA GLU A 248 -15.96 15.88 13.80
C GLU A 248 -15.68 15.69 15.30
N ARG A 249 -14.46 16.02 15.75
CA ARG A 249 -14.09 16.04 17.16
C ARG A 249 -13.37 17.32 17.56
N THR A 250 -13.61 17.75 18.78
CA THR A 250 -12.92 18.87 19.42
C THR A 250 -11.69 18.39 20.20
N VAL A 251 -10.78 19.32 20.52
CA VAL A 251 -9.66 19.04 21.42
C VAL A 251 -10.12 18.47 22.76
N ALA A 252 -11.22 19.00 23.32
CA ALA A 252 -11.76 18.56 24.60
C ALA A 252 -12.26 17.11 24.59
N GLU A 253 -12.82 16.64 23.47
CA GLU A 253 -13.27 15.26 23.30
C GLU A 253 -12.11 14.28 23.09
N VAL A 254 -10.99 14.74 22.51
CA VAL A 254 -9.79 13.92 22.27
C VAL A 254 -8.88 13.87 23.49
N ALA A 255 -8.80 14.96 24.28
CA ALA A 255 -7.89 15.10 25.43
C ALA A 255 -7.89 13.92 26.41
N PRO A 256 -9.03 13.32 26.79
CA PRO A 256 -9.05 12.19 27.74
C PRO A 256 -8.29 10.95 27.27
N HIS A 257 -8.00 10.85 25.96
CA HIS A 257 -7.33 9.71 25.34
C HIS A 257 -5.83 9.93 25.11
N ILE A 258 -5.31 11.12 25.40
CA ILE A 258 -3.92 11.47 25.14
C ILE A 258 -3.02 11.09 26.33
N PRO A 259 -1.93 10.32 26.10
CA PRO A 259 -1.00 9.95 27.16
C PRO A 259 -0.23 11.15 27.73
N THR A 260 0.28 10.98 28.93
CA THR A 260 1.29 11.86 29.53
C THR A 260 2.67 11.23 29.42
N ASP A 261 3.71 12.07 29.34
CA ASP A 261 5.09 11.61 29.37
C ASP A 261 5.44 11.02 30.75
N GLY A 262 6.38 10.07 30.79
CA GLY A 262 6.76 9.36 32.01
C GLY A 262 8.27 9.33 32.21
N GLY A 263 8.77 9.97 33.28
CA GLY A 263 10.21 10.06 33.55
C GLY A 263 10.96 10.76 32.41
N LYS A 264 11.86 10.03 31.72
CA LYS A 264 12.55 10.50 30.51
C LYS A 264 11.89 10.00 29.21
N GLY A 265 10.89 9.13 29.32
CA GLY A 265 10.16 8.60 28.18
C GLY A 265 9.18 9.64 27.64
N LYS A 266 9.07 9.71 26.31
CA LYS A 266 8.10 10.55 25.61
C LYS A 266 7.18 9.68 24.79
N TRP A 267 5.89 9.98 24.80
CA TRP A 267 4.96 9.36 23.86
C TRP A 267 5.11 9.98 22.48
N THR A 268 4.89 9.19 21.43
CA THR A 268 5.01 9.64 20.03
C THR A 268 3.69 9.61 19.29
N ASN A 269 2.83 8.63 19.61
CA ASN A 269 1.53 8.44 19.02
C ASN A 269 0.55 7.90 20.06
N ALA A 270 -0.72 8.26 19.90
CA ALA A 270 -1.85 7.77 20.67
C ALA A 270 -2.90 7.24 19.69
N GLN A 271 -3.53 6.11 20.03
CA GLN A 271 -4.69 5.61 19.30
C GLN A 271 -5.95 6.06 20.02
N VAL A 272 -6.80 6.81 19.33
CA VAL A 272 -8.01 7.43 19.89
C VAL A 272 -9.24 6.75 19.27
N PRO A 273 -10.20 6.26 20.08
CA PRO A 273 -11.43 5.70 19.54
C PRO A 273 -12.30 6.79 18.89
N VAL A 274 -12.96 6.45 17.79
CA VAL A 274 -14.03 7.31 17.26
C VAL A 274 -15.30 6.91 18.01
N LEU A 275 -15.58 7.59 19.12
CA LEU A 275 -16.77 7.31 19.94
C LEU A 275 -18.02 7.75 19.19
N THR A 276 -18.81 6.86 18.61
CA THR A 276 -20.13 7.22 18.08
C THR A 276 -21.09 7.39 19.25
N HIS A 277 -21.67 8.59 19.40
CA HIS A 277 -22.78 8.83 20.33
C HIS A 277 -24.03 8.05 19.91
#